data_AF-A0A2V6MD48-F1
#
_entry.id   AF-A0A2V6MD48-F1
#
_cell.length_a   1.000
_cell.length_b   1.000
_cell.length_c   1.000
_cell.angle_alpha   90.00
_cell.angle_beta   90.00
_cell.angle_gamma   90.00
#
_symmetry.space_group_name_H-M   'P 1'
#
loop_
_entity.id
_entity.type
_entity.pdbx_description
1 polymer ?
#
loop_
_entity_poly.entity_id
_entity_poly.type
_entity_poly.pdbx_seq_one_letter_code
_entity_poly.pdbx_strand_id
1 'polypeptide(L)'
;FGITAIVLLACGQDDLRHGRKRWLIWLMALGILIAAIVLNFSRAGLVILVGGSSLWIAVVALRQRSSARIALGFSFLLLLLTAILLFGGQTLERFHLREVGGLGISTDFRWRIFRDAFQLIRASPWCGIGLGNFDAVFAIFRSASSGDTRALHPESDWLWLWSELGWPAVALIVIGAAFLIRRVLPLREGTNQRFRLAALIGAVVFALHGLLDVPGHRVGTAFAGIFLLGLSLHRPLGLKPSRWIASLFRLVGLLLVVSGASWTVAARGKMPLPGVVGVANAKELSAAANRDRNFAETVSLTNHALAWAPLDWQLYFLRALGEVGMKQPSSALDDFRRARFLEPNAYEVPLAEGNVWLSSRPVLAATAWREALRRAGPEQRPEAYSSMLSNASMQSPEVSRILEEIGLRQHDLVLAYLSRVSGELFNHALGEFFKHDPNLETLSETEKLALFSLWSERSDLEQLSKIVQQYPDWLSYAWLGMARYDATRKDFRSAYELTQRFGEAVALPRITSTSSLQELQSRFYAAPDNYAVGYALYREQMQRGRIDDALLTARHFSERPNAPAYFHFLEAQSWAAKQNWERAWNAWQAFHEAKARAAR
;
A
#
# COMPACT_ATOMS: atom_id res chain seq x y z
N PHE A 1 10.26 -1.03 25.15
CA PHE A 1 10.62 0.27 25.80
C PHE A 1 9.62 0.69 26.87
N GLY A 2 8.32 0.89 26.57
CA GLY A 2 7.34 1.36 27.57
C GLY A 2 7.24 0.50 28.84
N ILE A 3 7.27 -0.84 28.70
CA ILE A 3 7.22 -1.76 29.85
C ILE A 3 8.42 -1.57 30.79
N THR A 4 9.61 -1.33 30.24
CA THR A 4 10.85 -1.16 31.01
C THR A 4 10.80 0.07 31.91
N ALA A 5 10.13 1.14 31.48
CA ALA A 5 9.99 2.37 32.26
C ALA A 5 9.27 2.13 33.60
N ILE A 6 8.28 1.24 33.63
CA ILE A 6 7.53 0.87 34.85
C ILE A 6 8.49 0.27 35.89
N VAL A 7 9.41 -0.59 35.43
CA VAL A 7 10.41 -1.23 36.30
C VAL A 7 11.45 -0.22 36.78
N LEU A 8 11.92 0.68 35.91
CA LEU A 8 12.87 1.74 36.29
C LEU A 8 12.30 2.68 37.34
N LEU A 9 11.02 3.05 37.22
CA LEU A 9 10.33 3.85 38.23
C LEU A 9 10.31 3.14 39.59
N ALA A 10 10.05 1.84 39.61
CA ALA A 10 10.07 1.06 40.84
C ALA A 10 11.47 0.97 41.47
N CYS A 11 12.52 0.77 40.66
CA CYS A 11 13.89 0.77 41.13
C CYS A 11 14.32 2.15 41.66
N GLY A 12 14.00 3.22 40.94
CA GLY A 12 14.29 4.60 41.35
C GLY A 12 13.62 4.97 42.67
N GLN A 13 12.34 4.62 42.84
CA GLN A 13 11.62 4.87 44.08
C GLN A 13 12.19 4.06 45.26
N ASP A 14 12.62 2.82 45.02
CA ASP A 14 13.21 1.99 46.07
C ASP A 14 14.57 2.56 46.54
N ASP A 15 15.42 2.99 45.62
CA ASP A 15 16.70 3.62 45.95
C ASP A 15 16.52 4.98 46.66
N LEU A 16 15.55 5.80 46.25
CA LEU A 16 15.16 7.03 46.96
C LEU A 16 14.75 6.75 48.41
N ARG A 17 13.96 5.70 48.65
CA ARG A 17 13.53 5.31 50.01
C ARG A 17 14.68 4.87 50.90
N HIS A 18 15.67 4.18 50.34
CA HIS A 18 16.84 3.71 51.09
C HIS A 18 17.96 4.75 51.14
N GLY A 19 17.73 6.00 50.71
CA GLY A 19 18.72 7.07 50.71
C GLY A 19 19.91 6.82 49.76
N ARG A 20 19.78 5.90 48.80
CA ARG A 20 20.86 5.53 47.87
C ARG A 20 20.89 6.49 46.70
N LYS A 21 22.04 7.12 46.42
CA LYS A 21 22.22 8.06 45.28
C LYS A 21 22.04 7.44 43.89
N ARG A 22 21.91 6.11 43.78
CA ARG A 22 21.73 5.37 42.52
C ARG A 22 20.41 5.70 41.80
N TRP A 23 19.44 6.33 42.48
CA TRP A 23 18.20 6.80 41.85
C TRP A 23 18.41 7.73 40.63
N LEU A 24 19.51 8.48 40.59
CA LEU A 24 19.88 9.31 39.45
C LEU A 24 20.12 8.48 38.18
N ILE A 25 20.70 7.29 38.32
CA ILE A 25 20.97 6.38 37.19
C ILE A 25 19.64 5.89 36.60
N TRP A 26 18.69 5.53 37.46
CA TRP A 26 17.35 5.10 37.04
C TRP A 26 16.58 6.22 36.34
N LEU A 27 16.71 7.46 36.83
CA LEU A 27 16.09 8.63 36.22
C LEU A 27 16.69 8.97 34.84
N MET A 28 18.01 8.92 34.71
CA MET A 28 18.68 9.10 33.41
C MET A 28 18.27 8.02 32.41
N ALA A 29 18.25 6.75 32.84
CA ALA A 29 17.80 5.64 32.00
C ALA A 29 16.32 5.80 31.56
N LEU A 30 15.47 6.31 32.45
CA LEU A 30 14.08 6.62 32.13
C LEU A 30 13.99 7.76 31.10
N GLY A 31 14.79 8.82 31.25
CA GLY A 31 14.87 9.92 30.28
C GLY A 31 15.29 9.45 28.89
N ILE A 32 16.31 8.60 28.81
CA ILE A 32 16.76 7.99 27.54
C ILE A 32 15.64 7.16 26.91
N LEU A 33 14.91 6.37 27.69
CA LEU A 33 13.79 5.57 27.17
C LEU A 33 12.62 6.42 26.67
N ILE A 34 12.29 7.50 27.39
CA ILE A 34 11.24 8.44 26.96
C ILE A 34 11.66 9.08 25.63
N ALA A 35 12.90 9.56 25.54
CA ALA A 35 13.44 10.10 24.30
C ALA A 35 13.38 9.08 23.16
N ALA A 36 13.78 7.83 23.39
CA ALA A 36 13.71 6.76 22.39
C ALA A 36 12.27 6.46 21.93
N ILE A 37 11.28 6.48 22.84
CA ILE A 37 9.87 6.26 22.49
C ILE A 37 9.33 7.41 21.64
N VAL A 38 9.67 8.65 22.01
CA VAL A 38 9.29 9.86 21.27
C VAL A 38 9.93 9.87 19.87
N LEU A 39 11.23 9.60 19.77
CA LEU A 39 11.97 9.54 18.51
C LEU A 39 11.51 8.40 17.59
N ASN A 40 11.00 7.30 18.15
CA ASN A 40 10.50 6.16 17.36
C ASN A 40 9.00 6.29 17.01
N PHE A 41 8.36 7.41 17.38
CA PHE A 41 6.95 7.69 17.06
C PHE A 41 5.97 6.55 17.42
N SER A 42 6.26 5.79 18.49
CA SER A 42 5.52 4.58 18.85
C SER A 42 4.31 4.91 19.73
N ARG A 43 3.11 4.89 19.12
CA ARG A 43 1.82 5.15 19.80
C ARG A 43 1.54 4.17 20.93
N ALA A 44 1.68 2.87 20.65
CA ALA A 44 1.50 1.82 21.65
C ALA A 44 2.56 1.93 22.76
N GLY A 45 3.81 2.25 22.41
CA GLY A 45 4.87 2.49 23.39
C GLY A 45 4.54 3.61 24.38
N LEU A 46 3.90 4.69 23.89
CA LEU A 46 3.46 5.81 24.71
C LEU A 46 2.31 5.44 25.66
N VAL A 47 1.28 4.76 25.14
CA VAL A 47 0.13 4.30 25.93
C VAL A 47 0.58 3.34 27.04
N ILE A 48 1.49 2.42 26.70
CA ILE A 48 2.08 1.47 27.66
C ILE A 48 2.90 2.20 28.73
N LEU A 49 3.73 3.17 28.32
CA LEU A 49 4.55 3.97 29.22
C LEU A 49 3.67 4.72 30.22
N VAL A 50 2.73 5.53 29.72
CA VAL A 50 1.88 6.39 30.56
C VAL A 50 0.91 5.53 31.37
N GLY A 51 0.14 4.65 30.72
CA GLY A 51 -0.86 3.81 31.37
C GLY A 51 -0.25 2.88 32.42
N GLY A 52 0.85 2.20 32.08
CA GLY A 52 1.54 1.28 32.99
C GLY A 52 2.20 1.98 34.18
N SER A 53 2.86 3.12 33.94
CA SER A 53 3.46 3.93 35.02
C SER A 53 2.41 4.53 35.94
N SER A 54 1.32 5.06 35.37
CA SER A 54 0.17 5.60 36.11
C SER A 54 -0.46 4.54 37.00
N LEU A 55 -0.71 3.34 36.46
CA LEU A 55 -1.27 2.23 37.21
C LEU A 55 -0.36 1.82 38.38
N TRP A 56 0.95 1.72 38.14
CA TRP A 56 1.89 1.38 39.20
C TRP A 56 1.94 2.45 40.30
N ILE A 57 2.05 3.74 39.94
CA ILE A 57 2.04 4.86 40.89
C ILE A 57 0.74 4.86 41.71
N ALA A 58 -0.41 4.70 41.07
CA ALA A 58 -1.71 4.68 41.73
C ALA A 58 -1.80 3.53 42.76
N VAL A 59 -1.45 2.30 42.37
CA VAL A 59 -1.52 1.14 43.28
C VAL A 59 -0.55 1.31 44.46
N VAL A 60 0.64 1.85 44.22
CA VAL A 60 1.64 2.09 45.28
C VAL A 60 1.21 3.22 46.22
N ALA A 61 0.60 4.28 45.70
CA ALA A 61 0.13 5.43 46.48
C ALA A 61 -1.10 5.07 47.33
N LEU A 62 -2.08 4.34 46.76
CA LEU A 62 -3.28 3.88 47.46
C LEU A 62 -2.95 2.95 48.64
N ARG A 63 -1.90 2.12 48.51
CA ARG A 63 -1.42 1.28 49.62
C ARG A 63 -0.76 2.06 50.76
N GLN A 64 -0.27 3.27 50.51
CA GLN A 64 0.44 4.08 51.50
C GLN A 64 -0.47 5.07 52.25
N ARG A 65 -1.74 5.23 51.85
CA ARG A 65 -2.77 6.08 52.48
C ARG A 65 -2.28 7.50 52.85
N SER A 66 -1.39 8.09 52.05
CA SER A 66 -0.81 9.43 52.29
C SER A 66 -1.15 10.39 51.15
N SER A 67 -1.89 11.45 51.45
CA SER A 67 -2.32 12.47 50.48
C SER A 67 -1.14 13.16 49.78
N ALA A 68 -0.07 13.47 50.53
CA ALA A 68 1.14 14.09 49.97
C ALA A 68 1.83 13.21 48.92
N ARG A 69 1.87 11.88 49.13
CA ARG A 69 2.49 10.95 48.16
C ARG A 69 1.61 10.72 46.94
N ILE A 70 0.29 10.76 47.11
CA ILE A 70 -0.68 10.73 46.01
C ILE A 70 -0.49 11.99 45.13
N ALA A 71 -0.42 13.17 45.74
CA ALA A 71 -0.19 14.42 45.03
C ALA A 71 1.13 14.41 44.25
N LEU A 72 2.22 13.93 44.86
CA LEU A 72 3.53 13.85 44.21
C LEU A 72 3.55 12.87 43.02
N GLY A 73 2.85 11.74 43.13
CA GLY A 73 2.67 10.79 42.03
C GLY A 73 1.85 11.38 40.88
N PHE A 74 0.78 12.13 41.20
CA PHE A 74 -0.04 12.81 40.21
C PHE A 74 0.73 13.94 39.50
N SER A 75 1.50 14.74 40.24
CA SER A 75 2.37 15.78 39.67
C SER A 75 3.42 15.19 38.71
N PHE A 76 4.02 14.05 39.06
CA PHE A 76 4.96 13.36 38.17
C PHE A 76 4.29 12.88 36.87
N LEU A 77 3.06 12.37 36.97
CA LEU A 77 2.27 11.92 35.82
C LEU A 77 1.89 13.10 34.92
N LEU A 78 1.51 14.24 35.50
CA LEU A 78 1.27 15.48 34.76
C LEU A 78 2.53 15.96 34.05
N LEU A 79 3.69 15.96 34.73
CA LEU A 79 4.96 16.33 34.09
C LEU A 79 5.33 15.39 32.93
N LEU A 80 5.13 14.08 33.11
CA LEU A 80 5.34 13.10 32.05
C LEU A 80 4.42 13.35 30.85
N LEU A 81 3.13 13.59 31.11
CA LEU A 81 2.14 13.92 30.08
C LEU A 81 2.49 15.22 29.36
N THR A 82 2.88 16.27 30.10
CA THR A 82 3.32 17.55 29.54
C THR A 82 4.55 17.39 28.66
N ALA A 83 5.57 16.65 29.10
CA ALA A 83 6.75 16.37 28.28
C ALA A 83 6.36 15.64 26.98
N ILE A 84 5.46 14.67 27.06
CA ILE A 84 4.95 13.96 25.89
C ILE A 84 4.21 14.89 24.93
N LEU A 85 3.36 15.78 25.43
CA LEU A 85 2.60 16.72 24.60
C LEU A 85 3.52 17.77 23.94
N LEU A 86 4.53 18.26 24.66
CA LEU A 86 5.49 19.24 24.15
C LEU A 86 6.45 18.66 23.11
N PHE A 87 6.94 17.45 23.32
CA PHE A 87 7.96 16.82 22.46
C PHE A 87 7.37 15.81 21.45
N GLY A 88 6.09 15.47 21.58
CA GLY A 88 5.41 14.43 20.78
C GLY A 88 4.54 14.94 19.64
N GLY A 89 4.61 16.22 19.25
CA GLY A 89 3.74 16.84 18.25
C GLY A 89 3.56 16.03 16.96
N GLN A 90 4.64 15.55 16.36
CA GLN A 90 4.61 14.68 15.16
C GLN A 90 4.06 13.26 15.43
N THR A 91 4.23 12.75 16.66
CA THR A 91 3.61 11.47 17.07
C THR A 91 2.10 11.61 17.23
N LEU A 92 1.64 12.76 17.74
CA LEU A 92 0.23 13.15 17.85
C LEU A 92 -0.38 13.44 16.49
N GLU A 93 0.33 14.11 15.58
CA GLU A 93 -0.10 14.28 14.19
C GLU A 93 -0.35 12.94 13.51
N ARG A 94 0.48 11.92 13.76
CA ARG A 94 0.20 10.55 13.30
C ARG A 94 -1.13 9.99 13.82
N PHE A 95 -1.53 10.29 15.07
CA PHE A 95 -2.86 9.91 15.56
C PHE A 95 -4.00 10.52 14.71
N HIS A 96 -3.81 11.72 14.15
CA HIS A 96 -4.77 12.40 13.29
C HIS A 96 -4.62 12.06 11.79
N LEU A 97 -3.40 11.84 11.28
CA LEU A 97 -3.09 11.61 9.86
C LEU A 97 -3.32 10.17 9.38
N ARG A 98 -4.03 9.34 10.15
CA ARG A 98 -4.36 7.96 9.76
C ARG A 98 -5.37 7.86 8.61
N GLU A 99 -5.80 8.99 8.07
CA GLU A 99 -6.56 9.09 6.82
C GLU A 99 -5.68 9.34 5.57
N VAL A 100 -4.38 9.69 5.69
CA VAL A 100 -3.63 10.30 4.55
C VAL A 100 -2.29 9.64 4.18
N GLY A 101 -1.92 8.44 4.66
CA GLY A 101 -0.63 7.87 4.23
C GLY A 101 -0.39 6.37 4.47
N GLY A 102 -0.32 5.60 3.38
CA GLY A 102 -0.18 4.14 3.30
C GLY A 102 1.15 3.51 3.72
N LEU A 103 1.73 3.88 4.87
CA LEU A 103 2.92 3.21 5.43
C LEU A 103 2.67 2.47 6.76
N GLY A 104 1.41 2.36 7.19
CA GLY A 104 1.01 1.48 8.28
C GLY A 104 -0.38 0.91 8.03
N ILE A 105 -0.62 -0.32 8.50
CA ILE A 105 -1.95 -0.95 8.45
C ILE A 105 -2.97 0.02 9.03
N SER A 106 -3.91 0.45 8.18
CA SER A 106 -5.02 1.31 8.59
C SER A 106 -5.85 0.60 9.65
N THR A 107 -6.51 1.35 10.53
CA THR A 107 -7.38 0.75 11.56
C THR A 107 -8.46 -0.12 10.90
N ASP A 108 -8.96 0.31 9.75
CA ASP A 108 -9.98 -0.40 8.98
C ASP A 108 -9.46 -1.71 8.39
N PHE A 109 -8.23 -1.71 7.85
CA PHE A 109 -7.61 -2.93 7.34
C PHE A 109 -7.38 -3.96 8.45
N ARG A 110 -6.97 -3.54 9.65
CA ARG A 110 -6.84 -4.45 10.80
C ARG A 110 -8.15 -5.13 11.17
N TRP A 111 -9.26 -4.39 11.18
CA TRP A 111 -10.57 -4.98 11.48
C TRP A 111 -11.02 -5.98 10.42
N ARG A 112 -10.66 -5.74 9.14
CA ARG A 112 -10.88 -6.72 8.07
C ARG A 112 -10.05 -7.99 8.30
N ILE A 113 -8.78 -7.86 8.70
CA ILE A 113 -7.92 -9.02 9.09
C ILE A 113 -8.55 -9.79 10.25
N PHE A 114 -8.99 -9.10 11.31
CA PHE A 114 -9.64 -9.76 12.45
C PHE A 114 -10.89 -10.52 12.01
N ARG A 115 -11.74 -9.93 11.15
CA ARG A 115 -12.94 -10.58 10.62
C ARG A 115 -12.60 -11.89 9.90
N ASP A 116 -11.63 -11.86 9.01
CA ASP A 116 -11.19 -13.08 8.29
C ASP A 116 -10.56 -14.09 9.26
N ALA A 117 -9.81 -13.63 10.26
CA ALA A 117 -9.18 -14.51 11.26
C ALA A 117 -10.24 -15.21 12.13
N PHE A 118 -11.33 -14.52 12.47
CA PHE A 118 -12.48 -15.14 13.14
C PHE A 118 -13.18 -16.17 12.27
N GLN A 119 -13.24 -15.98 10.94
CA GLN A 119 -13.78 -17.01 10.04
C GLN A 119 -12.90 -18.26 10.04
N LEU A 120 -11.58 -18.09 9.98
CA LEU A 120 -10.61 -19.19 10.10
C LEU A 120 -10.78 -19.94 11.42
N ILE A 121 -10.87 -19.21 12.54
CA ILE A 121 -11.10 -19.78 13.87
C ILE A 121 -12.41 -20.57 13.93
N ARG A 122 -13.49 -20.06 13.32
CA ARG A 122 -14.78 -20.78 13.29
C ARG A 122 -14.70 -22.09 12.51
N ALA A 123 -13.81 -22.19 11.52
CA ALA A 123 -13.62 -23.42 10.74
C ALA A 123 -12.85 -24.50 11.52
N SER A 124 -11.92 -24.12 12.42
CA SER A 124 -11.21 -25.07 13.29
C SER A 124 -11.00 -24.53 14.72
N PRO A 125 -12.07 -24.44 15.54
CA PRO A 125 -12.01 -23.72 16.82
C PRO A 125 -11.28 -24.50 17.92
N TRP A 126 -11.26 -25.84 17.83
CA TRP A 126 -10.73 -26.71 18.88
C TRP A 126 -9.27 -27.08 18.70
N CYS A 127 -8.87 -27.46 17.48
CA CYS A 127 -7.50 -27.90 17.21
C CYS A 127 -6.66 -26.82 16.53
N GLY A 128 -7.30 -25.75 16.04
CA GLY A 128 -6.65 -24.79 15.17
C GLY A 128 -6.19 -25.41 13.84
N ILE A 129 -5.25 -24.77 13.18
CA ILE A 129 -4.68 -25.19 11.89
C ILE A 129 -3.25 -25.72 11.97
N GLY A 130 -2.72 -25.87 13.19
CA GLY A 130 -1.34 -26.25 13.46
C GLY A 130 -0.39 -25.05 13.50
N LEU A 131 0.65 -25.19 14.32
CA LEU A 131 1.66 -24.15 14.52
C LEU A 131 2.42 -23.81 13.24
N GLY A 132 2.58 -22.51 12.98
CA GLY A 132 3.32 -22.00 11.82
C GLY A 132 2.58 -22.09 10.49
N ASN A 133 1.31 -22.49 10.48
CA ASN A 133 0.49 -22.61 9.27
C ASN A 133 -0.41 -21.39 9.03
N PHE A 134 -0.42 -20.38 9.92
CA PHE A 134 -1.32 -19.23 9.79
C PHE A 134 -1.23 -18.59 8.42
N ASP A 135 -0.05 -18.14 8.00
CA ASP A 135 0.12 -17.41 6.74
C ASP A 135 -0.46 -18.18 5.53
N ALA A 136 -0.12 -19.46 5.40
CA ALA A 136 -0.55 -20.26 4.26
C ALA A 136 -2.06 -20.57 4.25
N VAL A 137 -2.64 -20.92 5.41
CA VAL A 137 -4.08 -21.25 5.46
C VAL A 137 -4.94 -19.99 5.47
N PHE A 138 -4.48 -18.93 6.15
CA PHE A 138 -5.18 -17.65 6.22
C PHE A 138 -5.38 -17.04 4.83
N ALA A 139 -4.43 -17.22 3.90
CA ALA A 139 -4.55 -16.78 2.52
C ALA A 139 -5.87 -17.22 1.85
N ILE A 140 -6.40 -18.39 2.21
CA ILE A 140 -7.65 -18.95 1.69
C ILE A 140 -8.90 -18.29 2.32
N PHE A 141 -8.77 -17.84 3.56
CA PHE A 141 -9.86 -17.19 4.31
C PHE A 141 -9.91 -15.66 4.13
N ARG A 142 -8.93 -15.07 3.45
CA ARG A 142 -8.88 -13.63 3.17
C ARG A 142 -9.97 -13.24 2.18
N SER A 143 -11.07 -12.71 2.70
CA SER A 143 -12.20 -12.22 1.93
C SER A 143 -12.36 -10.71 2.10
N ALA A 144 -12.39 -10.24 3.34
CA ALA A 144 -12.49 -8.82 3.66
C ALA A 144 -11.14 -8.10 3.50
N SER A 145 -10.03 -8.82 3.70
CA SER A 145 -8.66 -8.29 3.68
C SER A 145 -7.91 -8.58 2.37
N SER A 146 -8.59 -8.89 1.26
CA SER A 146 -8.00 -9.35 0.00
C SER A 146 -7.34 -8.26 -0.85
N GLY A 147 -7.87 -7.03 -0.85
CA GLY A 147 -7.42 -5.92 -1.71
C GLY A 147 -6.18 -5.13 -1.23
N ASP A 148 -5.62 -5.50 -0.07
CA ASP A 148 -4.45 -4.85 0.54
C ASP A 148 -3.26 -5.83 0.57
N THR A 149 -2.09 -5.36 1.02
CA THR A 149 -0.88 -6.18 1.16
C THR A 149 -1.12 -7.47 1.93
N ARG A 150 -0.42 -8.55 1.54
CA ARG A 150 -0.58 -9.86 2.16
C ARG A 150 -0.31 -9.78 3.66
N ALA A 151 -1.34 -10.09 4.46
CA ALA A 151 -1.25 -10.17 5.91
C ALA A 151 -0.63 -11.51 6.33
N LEU A 152 0.52 -11.44 7.02
CA LEU A 152 1.28 -12.61 7.47
C LEU A 152 0.88 -13.10 8.88
N HIS A 153 0.08 -12.31 9.59
CA HIS A 153 -0.40 -12.60 10.95
C HIS A 153 -1.72 -11.87 11.24
N PRO A 154 -2.51 -12.32 12.23
CA PRO A 154 -3.83 -11.74 12.49
C PRO A 154 -3.77 -10.44 13.31
N GLU A 155 -2.62 -9.78 13.42
CA GLU A 155 -2.42 -8.53 14.19
C GLU A 155 -2.79 -8.64 15.69
N SER A 156 -2.90 -9.86 16.22
CA SER A 156 -3.14 -10.14 17.64
C SER A 156 -2.52 -11.49 18.03
N ASP A 157 -1.72 -11.51 19.08
CA ASP A 157 -1.20 -12.74 19.68
C ASP A 157 -2.31 -13.73 20.05
N TRP A 158 -3.43 -13.22 20.56
CA TRP A 158 -4.53 -14.07 21.02
C TRP A 158 -5.27 -14.72 19.86
N LEU A 159 -5.52 -13.96 18.78
CA LEU A 159 -6.11 -14.53 17.56
C LEU A 159 -5.14 -15.49 16.86
N TRP A 160 -3.84 -15.19 16.89
CA TRP A 160 -2.83 -16.07 16.30
C TRP A 160 -2.74 -17.40 17.05
N LEU A 161 -2.64 -17.34 18.37
CA LEU A 161 -2.65 -18.52 19.23
C LEU A 161 -3.92 -19.36 19.02
N TRP A 162 -5.08 -18.71 18.98
CA TRP A 162 -6.35 -19.41 18.82
C TRP A 162 -6.49 -20.03 17.43
N SER A 163 -6.13 -19.31 16.37
CA SER A 163 -6.20 -19.85 15.01
C SER A 163 -5.27 -21.05 14.81
N GLU A 164 -4.04 -21.04 15.34
CA GLU A 164 -3.08 -22.13 15.14
C GLU A 164 -3.29 -23.32 16.08
N LEU A 165 -3.66 -23.10 17.34
CA LEU A 165 -3.72 -24.15 18.37
C LEU A 165 -5.11 -24.40 18.98
N GLY A 166 -6.10 -23.58 18.62
CA GLY A 166 -7.46 -23.74 19.11
C GLY A 166 -7.67 -23.33 20.58
N TRP A 167 -8.91 -23.51 21.04
CA TRP A 167 -9.34 -23.20 22.42
C TRP A 167 -8.52 -23.87 23.53
N PRO A 168 -8.08 -25.15 23.42
CA PRO A 168 -7.29 -25.80 24.46
C PRO A 168 -6.02 -25.02 24.81
N ALA A 169 -5.30 -24.48 23.82
CA ALA A 169 -4.09 -23.69 24.07
C ALA A 169 -4.39 -22.35 24.74
N VAL A 170 -5.45 -21.65 24.28
CA VAL A 170 -5.91 -20.41 24.92
C VAL A 170 -6.28 -20.67 26.37
N ALA A 171 -7.06 -21.71 26.64
CA ALA A 171 -7.47 -22.09 28.00
C ALA A 171 -6.25 -22.44 28.87
N LEU A 172 -5.31 -23.23 28.37
CA LEU A 172 -4.08 -23.59 29.10
C LEU A 172 -3.23 -22.37 29.45
N ILE A 173 -3.09 -21.41 28.53
CA ILE A 173 -2.35 -20.17 28.79
C ILE A 173 -3.06 -19.30 29.82
N VAL A 174 -4.37 -19.14 29.73
CA VAL A 174 -5.16 -18.36 30.71
C VAL A 174 -5.12 -19.01 32.09
N ILE A 175 -5.31 -20.34 32.17
CA ILE A 175 -5.26 -21.10 33.42
C ILE A 175 -3.85 -21.05 34.02
N GLY A 176 -2.81 -21.26 33.22
CA GLY A 176 -1.42 -21.18 33.64
C GLY A 176 -1.06 -19.79 34.17
N ALA A 177 -1.49 -18.73 33.47
CA ALA A 177 -1.33 -17.35 33.92
C ALA A 177 -2.06 -17.10 35.25
N ALA A 178 -3.30 -17.58 35.41
CA ALA A 178 -4.05 -17.45 36.66
C ALA A 178 -3.35 -18.15 37.83
N PHE A 179 -2.80 -19.35 37.63
CA PHE A 179 -2.01 -20.05 38.65
C PHE A 179 -0.71 -19.31 39.00
N LEU A 180 0.01 -18.79 38.01
CA LEU A 180 1.24 -18.03 38.23
C LEU A 180 0.97 -16.70 38.93
N ILE A 181 -0.10 -15.99 38.58
CA ILE A 181 -0.49 -14.73 39.22
C ILE A 181 -0.85 -14.97 40.70
N ARG A 182 -1.51 -16.08 41.05
CA ARG A 182 -1.74 -16.45 42.46
C ARG A 182 -0.44 -16.56 43.27
N ARG A 183 0.66 -17.01 42.63
CA ARG A 183 1.99 -17.11 43.24
C ARG A 183 2.71 -15.76 43.38
N VAL A 184 2.11 -14.66 42.92
CA VAL A 184 2.59 -13.30 43.21
C VAL A 184 2.21 -12.87 44.64
N LEU A 185 1.26 -13.54 45.29
CA LEU A 185 0.92 -13.24 46.67
C LEU A 185 1.84 -14.01 47.65
N PRO A 186 2.18 -13.42 48.81
CA PRO A 186 1.78 -12.10 49.27
C PRO A 186 2.68 -10.95 48.73
N LEU A 187 2.06 -9.77 48.56
CA LEU A 187 2.76 -8.50 48.36
C LEU A 187 2.83 -7.77 49.70
N ARG A 188 3.80 -8.16 50.54
CA ARG A 188 4.06 -7.62 51.88
C ARG A 188 5.37 -6.84 51.91
N GLU A 189 5.51 -5.93 52.88
CA GLU A 189 6.78 -5.27 53.17
C GLU A 189 7.89 -6.31 53.44
N GLY A 190 9.12 -6.00 53.02
CA GLY A 190 10.26 -6.93 53.07
C GLY A 190 10.34 -7.96 51.91
N THR A 191 9.31 -8.11 51.08
CA THR A 191 9.30 -9.09 49.97
C THR A 191 9.68 -8.52 48.60
N ASN A 192 10.32 -7.34 48.52
CA ASN A 192 10.49 -6.56 47.28
C ASN A 192 9.17 -6.27 46.54
N GLN A 193 8.08 -6.11 47.30
CA GLN A 193 6.71 -6.00 46.79
C GLN A 193 6.51 -4.97 45.67
N ARG A 194 7.22 -3.82 45.70
CA ARG A 194 7.03 -2.74 44.72
C ARG A 194 7.64 -3.07 43.36
N PHE A 195 8.83 -3.65 43.37
CA PHE A 195 9.49 -4.17 42.17
C PHE A 195 8.70 -5.33 41.57
N ARG A 196 8.26 -6.28 42.41
CA ARG A 196 7.43 -7.42 41.97
C ARG A 196 6.10 -6.99 41.38
N LEU A 197 5.48 -5.95 41.96
CA LEU A 197 4.27 -5.33 41.42
C LEU A 197 4.53 -4.64 40.07
N ALA A 198 5.65 -3.92 39.92
CA ALA A 198 6.03 -3.32 38.64
C ALA A 198 6.24 -4.39 37.55
N ALA A 199 6.91 -5.48 37.90
CA ALA A 199 7.13 -6.61 37.00
C ALA A 199 5.80 -7.30 36.61
N LEU A 200 4.87 -7.46 37.56
CA LEU A 200 3.51 -7.97 37.28
C LEU A 200 2.76 -7.05 36.32
N ILE A 201 2.72 -5.74 36.59
CA ILE A 201 2.05 -4.77 35.71
C ILE A 201 2.69 -4.80 34.32
N GLY A 202 4.01 -4.87 34.24
CA GLY A 202 4.72 -5.01 32.97
C GLY A 202 4.29 -6.25 32.18
N ALA A 203 4.18 -7.41 32.84
CA ALA A 203 3.73 -8.65 32.23
C ALA A 203 2.25 -8.61 31.80
N VAL A 204 1.38 -7.98 32.59
CA VAL A 204 -0.05 -7.82 32.25
C VAL A 204 -0.22 -6.86 31.07
N VAL A 205 0.46 -5.71 31.09
CA VAL A 205 0.40 -4.74 29.98
C VAL A 205 0.98 -5.34 28.70
N PHE A 206 2.03 -6.16 28.80
CA PHE A 206 2.54 -6.96 27.68
C PHE A 206 1.45 -7.88 27.09
N ALA A 207 0.75 -8.66 27.93
CA ALA A 207 -0.29 -9.57 27.47
C ALA A 207 -1.51 -8.84 26.86
N LEU A 208 -1.88 -7.68 27.42
CA LEU A 208 -2.93 -6.82 26.89
C LEU A 208 -2.55 -6.19 25.55
N HIS A 209 -1.27 -5.81 25.38
CA HIS A 209 -0.79 -5.29 24.10
C HIS A 209 -0.93 -6.33 22.97
N GLY A 210 -0.79 -7.62 23.29
CA GLY A 210 -1.05 -8.73 22.38
C GLY A 210 -2.48 -8.84 21.84
N LEU A 211 -3.44 -8.06 22.35
CA LEU A 211 -4.79 -7.98 21.78
C LEU A 211 -4.82 -7.22 20.44
N LEU A 212 -3.84 -6.34 20.19
CA LEU A 212 -3.82 -5.43 19.04
C LEU A 212 -2.47 -5.42 18.32
N ASP A 213 -1.56 -6.32 18.70
CA ASP A 213 -0.25 -6.54 18.11
C ASP A 213 0.22 -7.97 18.42
N VAL A 214 1.40 -8.37 17.93
CA VAL A 214 1.96 -9.73 18.06
C VAL A 214 3.27 -9.84 18.86
N PRO A 215 3.47 -9.10 19.98
CA PRO A 215 4.73 -9.16 20.75
C PRO A 215 4.99 -10.53 21.41
N GLY A 216 3.98 -11.37 21.61
CA GLY A 216 4.07 -12.73 22.11
C GLY A 216 4.61 -13.75 21.10
N HIS A 217 4.38 -13.52 19.80
CA HIS A 217 4.94 -14.34 18.71
C HIS A 217 6.34 -13.87 18.27
N ARG A 218 6.84 -12.79 18.87
CA ARG A 218 8.21 -12.29 18.68
C ARG A 218 9.08 -12.77 19.85
N VAL A 219 10.00 -13.69 19.56
CA VAL A 219 10.86 -14.36 20.56
C VAL A 219 11.50 -13.39 21.56
N GLY A 220 12.08 -12.28 21.09
CA GLY A 220 12.76 -11.31 21.95
C GLY A 220 11.84 -10.64 22.98
N THR A 221 10.64 -10.23 22.57
CA THR A 221 9.67 -9.59 23.46
C THR A 221 8.90 -10.59 24.30
N ALA A 222 8.62 -11.78 23.78
CA ALA A 222 8.01 -12.89 24.52
C ALA A 222 8.85 -13.28 25.74
N PHE A 223 10.17 -13.47 25.56
CA PHE A 223 11.06 -13.77 26.69
C PHE A 223 11.12 -12.64 27.72
N ALA A 224 11.08 -11.38 27.28
CA ALA A 224 11.03 -10.26 28.21
C ALA A 224 9.73 -10.28 29.05
N GLY A 225 8.58 -10.57 28.44
CA GLY A 225 7.30 -10.73 29.14
C GLY A 225 7.34 -11.87 30.16
N ILE A 226 7.85 -13.04 29.75
CA ILE A 226 8.01 -14.23 30.63
C ILE A 226 8.97 -13.92 31.79
N PHE A 227 10.07 -13.22 31.51
CA PHE A 227 11.04 -12.82 32.52
C PHE A 227 10.42 -11.89 33.58
N LEU A 228 9.65 -10.88 33.15
CA LEU A 228 8.92 -9.99 34.06
C LEU A 228 7.88 -10.73 34.89
N LEU A 229 7.14 -11.66 34.29
CA LEU A 229 6.22 -12.53 35.03
C LEU A 229 7.00 -13.34 36.08
N GLY A 230 8.14 -13.92 35.72
CA GLY A 230 9.02 -14.66 36.63
C GLY A 230 9.56 -13.81 37.79
N LEU A 231 9.90 -12.55 37.55
CA LEU A 231 10.34 -11.58 38.56
C LEU A 231 9.22 -11.15 39.50
N SER A 232 7.96 -11.23 39.07
CA SER A 232 6.81 -10.88 39.91
C SER A 232 6.52 -11.92 41.01
N LEU A 233 6.93 -13.17 40.80
CA LEU A 233 6.62 -14.29 41.68
C LEU A 233 7.19 -14.10 43.09
N HIS A 234 6.44 -14.51 44.11
CA HIS A 234 6.94 -14.58 45.47
C HIS A 234 7.78 -15.85 45.62
N ARG A 235 9.09 -15.69 45.85
CA ARG A 235 9.98 -16.83 46.11
C ARG A 235 10.40 -16.80 47.57
N PRO A 236 9.82 -17.63 48.46
CA PRO A 236 10.39 -17.82 49.78
C PRO A 236 11.81 -18.37 49.63
N LEU A 237 12.75 -17.84 50.42
CA LEU A 237 14.14 -18.27 50.42
C LEU A 237 14.20 -19.76 50.75
N GLY A 238 14.61 -20.59 49.79
CA GLY A 238 14.75 -22.04 49.98
C GLY A 238 14.23 -22.87 48.80
N LEU A 239 14.86 -22.77 47.63
CA LEU A 239 14.70 -23.80 46.61
C LEU A 239 15.72 -24.90 46.88
N LYS A 240 15.26 -26.12 47.18
CA LYS A 240 16.15 -27.27 47.22
C LYS A 240 16.71 -27.49 45.81
N PRO A 241 18.04 -27.53 45.61
CA PRO A 241 18.61 -27.73 44.29
C PRO A 241 18.23 -29.13 43.79
N SER A 242 17.48 -29.19 42.68
CA SER A 242 17.22 -30.46 41.99
C SER A 242 18.34 -30.74 41.00
N ARG A 243 19.03 -31.86 41.18
CA ARG A 243 20.07 -32.33 40.24
C ARG A 243 19.49 -32.61 38.85
N TRP A 244 18.25 -33.07 38.79
CA TRP A 244 17.56 -33.40 37.54
C TRP A 244 17.22 -32.15 36.72
N ILE A 245 16.83 -31.06 37.38
CA ILE A 245 16.58 -29.77 36.72
C ILE A 245 17.85 -29.29 36.04
N ALA A 246 19.01 -29.34 36.71
CA ALA A 246 20.28 -28.93 36.11
C ALA A 246 20.62 -29.75 34.85
N SER A 247 20.47 -31.07 34.90
CA SER A 247 20.70 -31.94 33.73
C SER A 247 19.73 -31.65 32.59
N LEU A 248 18.43 -31.46 32.89
CA LEU A 248 17.43 -31.09 31.90
C LEU A 248 17.77 -29.76 31.21
N PHE A 249 18.11 -28.72 31.97
CA PHE A 249 18.50 -27.43 31.41
C PHE A 249 19.79 -27.51 30.59
N ARG A 250 20.75 -28.36 30.97
CA ARG A 250 21.95 -28.62 30.16
C ARG A 250 21.63 -29.35 28.86
N LEU A 251 20.73 -30.34 28.88
CA LEU A 251 20.27 -31.02 27.68
C LEU A 251 19.54 -30.05 26.74
N VAL A 252 18.62 -29.25 27.28
CA VAL A 252 17.94 -28.19 26.51
C VAL A 252 18.96 -27.20 25.95
N GLY A 253 19.94 -26.78 26.74
CA GLY A 253 21.03 -25.92 26.28
C GLY A 253 21.84 -26.55 25.15
N LEU A 254 22.20 -27.82 25.25
CA LEU A 254 22.90 -28.55 24.19
C LEU A 254 22.06 -28.63 22.92
N LEU A 255 20.77 -28.95 23.03
CA LEU A 255 19.85 -28.98 21.89
C LEU A 255 19.73 -27.60 21.21
N LEU A 256 19.67 -26.52 21.99
CA LEU A 256 19.66 -25.15 21.49
C LEU A 256 20.98 -24.80 20.77
N VAL A 257 22.12 -25.23 21.31
CA VAL A 257 23.44 -25.04 20.68
C VAL A 257 23.52 -25.79 19.35
N VAL A 258 23.12 -27.07 19.33
CA VAL A 258 23.10 -27.88 18.10
C VAL A 258 22.16 -27.29 17.06
N SER A 259 20.96 -26.86 17.46
CA SER A 259 19.99 -26.24 16.55
C SER A 259 20.50 -24.91 16.00
N GLY A 260 21.06 -24.06 16.86
CA GLY A 260 21.65 -22.78 16.44
C GLY A 260 22.87 -22.96 15.53
N ALA A 261 23.73 -23.93 15.82
CA ALA A 261 24.86 -24.29 14.95
C ALA A 261 24.36 -24.79 13.59
N SER A 262 23.36 -25.68 13.57
CA SER A 262 22.73 -26.18 12.34
C SER A 262 22.18 -25.03 11.48
N TRP A 263 21.42 -24.11 12.07
CA TRP A 263 20.90 -22.93 11.34
C TRP A 263 22.02 -22.02 10.83
N THR A 264 23.08 -21.82 11.61
CA THR A 264 24.23 -21.00 11.19
C THR A 264 24.96 -21.63 10.00
N VAL A 265 25.14 -22.95 10.02
CA VAL A 265 25.73 -23.72 8.92
C VAL A 265 24.84 -23.67 7.69
N ALA A 266 23.53 -23.89 7.83
CA ALA A 266 22.58 -23.77 6.74
C ALA A 266 22.58 -22.37 6.12
N ALA A 267 22.56 -21.32 6.94
CA ALA A 267 22.55 -19.94 6.47
C ALA A 267 23.83 -19.57 5.72
N ARG A 268 25.01 -19.95 6.24
CA ARG A 268 26.30 -19.63 5.59
C ARG A 268 26.59 -20.48 4.37
N GLY A 269 26.26 -21.76 4.44
CA GLY A 269 26.52 -22.73 3.36
C GLY A 269 25.40 -22.82 2.31
N LYS A 270 24.33 -22.03 2.46
CA LYS A 270 23.08 -22.15 1.68
C LYS A 270 22.54 -23.58 1.58
N MET A 271 22.77 -24.40 2.61
CA MET A 271 22.34 -25.80 2.57
C MET A 271 20.82 -25.91 2.76
N PRO A 272 20.13 -26.77 1.98
CA PRO A 272 18.72 -27.07 2.19
C PRO A 272 18.58 -28.04 3.37
N LEU A 273 18.66 -27.53 4.61
CA LEU A 273 18.40 -28.31 5.83
C LEU A 273 16.94 -28.14 6.29
N PRO A 274 16.35 -29.11 7.00
CA PRO A 274 14.98 -28.98 7.50
C PRO A 274 14.75 -27.68 8.30
N GLY A 275 13.65 -26.99 8.00
CA GLY A 275 13.21 -25.77 8.67
C GLY A 275 13.16 -24.53 7.76
N VAL A 276 12.73 -23.41 8.34
CA VAL A 276 12.41 -22.17 7.59
C VAL A 276 13.61 -21.62 6.80
N VAL A 277 14.81 -21.68 7.38
CA VAL A 277 16.05 -21.20 6.71
C VAL A 277 16.37 -22.07 5.49
N GLY A 278 16.26 -23.39 5.59
CA GLY A 278 16.54 -24.26 4.46
C GLY A 278 15.47 -24.22 3.38
N VAL A 279 14.20 -23.98 3.73
CA VAL A 279 13.14 -23.68 2.74
C VAL A 279 13.47 -22.39 1.98
N ALA A 280 13.89 -21.34 2.67
CA ALA A 280 14.30 -20.09 2.03
C ALA A 280 15.52 -20.29 1.11
N ASN A 281 16.55 -21.01 1.58
CA ASN A 281 17.70 -21.38 0.76
C ASN A 281 17.29 -22.20 -0.47
N ALA A 282 16.41 -23.18 -0.30
CA ALA A 282 15.94 -24.02 -1.39
C ALA A 282 15.18 -23.21 -2.45
N LYS A 283 14.35 -22.24 -2.06
CA LYS A 283 13.71 -21.31 -3.01
C LYS A 283 14.73 -20.49 -3.79
N GLU A 284 15.71 -19.90 -3.10
CA GLU A 284 16.74 -19.08 -3.72
C GLU A 284 17.58 -19.90 -4.71
N LEU A 285 18.05 -21.08 -4.29
CA LEU A 285 18.82 -22.00 -5.12
C LEU A 285 18.00 -22.55 -6.30
N SER A 286 16.73 -22.90 -6.08
CA SER A 286 15.85 -23.38 -7.15
C SER A 286 15.60 -22.30 -8.22
N ALA A 287 15.42 -21.04 -7.79
CA ALA A 287 15.27 -19.91 -8.70
C ALA A 287 16.56 -19.63 -9.48
N ALA A 288 17.72 -19.77 -8.85
CA ALA A 288 19.02 -19.67 -9.52
C ALA A 288 19.21 -20.79 -10.55
N ALA A 289 19.02 -22.05 -10.14
CA ALA A 289 19.10 -23.21 -11.03
C ALA A 289 18.14 -23.10 -12.23
N ASN A 290 16.93 -22.56 -12.02
CA ASN A 290 15.95 -22.36 -13.09
C ASN A 290 16.43 -21.32 -14.10
N ARG A 291 17.07 -20.22 -13.64
CA ARG A 291 17.67 -19.21 -14.53
C ARG A 291 18.83 -19.79 -15.34
N ASP A 292 19.63 -20.65 -14.72
CA ASP A 292 20.75 -21.36 -15.36
C ASP A 292 20.28 -22.55 -16.23
N ARG A 293 18.96 -22.74 -16.37
CA ARG A 293 18.31 -23.82 -17.13
C ARG A 293 18.62 -25.22 -16.57
N ASN A 294 19.08 -25.33 -15.33
CA ASN A 294 19.22 -26.60 -14.62
C ASN A 294 17.87 -27.02 -13.99
N PHE A 295 16.91 -27.34 -14.85
CA PHE A 295 15.53 -27.62 -14.43
C PHE A 295 15.39 -28.86 -13.54
N ALA A 296 16.25 -29.88 -13.73
CA ALA A 296 16.25 -31.07 -12.88
C ALA A 296 16.64 -30.75 -11.44
N GLU A 297 17.61 -29.85 -11.25
CA GLU A 297 18.00 -29.37 -9.92
C GLU A 297 16.89 -28.52 -9.29
N THR A 298 16.24 -27.64 -10.05
CA THR A 298 15.06 -26.88 -9.59
C THR A 298 13.97 -27.81 -9.05
N VAL A 299 13.62 -28.87 -9.79
CA VAL A 299 12.60 -29.85 -9.38
C VAL A 299 13.07 -30.63 -8.15
N SER A 300 14.34 -31.05 -8.09
CA SER A 300 14.87 -31.78 -6.95
C SER A 300 14.84 -30.95 -5.66
N LEU A 301 15.35 -29.72 -5.69
CA LEU A 301 15.40 -28.82 -4.54
C LEU A 301 14.01 -28.48 -4.01
N THR A 302 13.09 -28.14 -4.92
CA THR A 302 11.69 -27.85 -4.55
C THR A 302 10.98 -29.07 -3.99
N ASN A 303 11.21 -30.28 -4.53
CA ASN A 303 10.62 -31.50 -4.01
C ASN A 303 11.07 -31.81 -2.57
N HIS A 304 12.35 -31.60 -2.26
CA HIS A 304 12.86 -31.74 -0.88
C HIS A 304 12.24 -30.69 0.05
N ALA A 305 12.17 -29.42 -0.39
CA ALA A 305 11.61 -28.34 0.40
C ALA A 305 10.11 -28.53 0.69
N LEU A 306 9.34 -29.10 -0.25
CA LEU A 306 7.92 -29.40 -0.08
C LEU A 306 7.65 -30.46 0.98
N ALA A 307 8.62 -31.34 1.28
CA ALA A 307 8.50 -32.27 2.40
C ALA A 307 8.53 -31.56 3.77
N TRP A 308 9.07 -30.33 3.83
CA TRP A 308 9.12 -29.52 5.06
C TRP A 308 8.05 -28.44 5.10
N ALA A 309 7.69 -27.86 3.96
CA ALA A 309 6.73 -26.77 3.83
C ALA A 309 5.69 -27.06 2.73
N PRO A 310 4.78 -28.04 2.95
CA PRO A 310 3.84 -28.50 1.93
C PRO A 310 2.74 -27.49 1.59
N LEU A 311 2.58 -26.43 2.40
CA LEU A 311 1.60 -25.35 2.17
C LEU A 311 2.23 -24.11 1.53
N ASP A 312 3.51 -24.15 1.17
CA ASP A 312 4.20 -23.01 0.57
C ASP A 312 3.96 -22.98 -0.95
N TRP A 313 3.11 -22.05 -1.40
CA TRP A 313 2.74 -21.93 -2.81
C TRP A 313 3.93 -21.65 -3.74
N GLN A 314 4.96 -20.96 -3.26
CA GLN A 314 6.11 -20.57 -4.08
C GLN A 314 6.93 -21.80 -4.48
N LEU A 315 6.99 -22.81 -3.62
CA LEU A 315 7.68 -24.05 -3.94
C LEU A 315 6.99 -24.81 -5.08
N TYR A 316 5.66 -24.88 -5.08
CA TYR A 316 4.91 -25.44 -6.20
C TYR A 316 5.10 -24.63 -7.48
N PHE A 317 5.05 -23.30 -7.38
CA PHE A 317 5.26 -22.43 -8.55
C PHE A 317 6.67 -22.62 -9.15
N LEU A 318 7.72 -22.65 -8.31
CA LEU A 318 9.09 -22.89 -8.75
C LEU A 318 9.28 -24.30 -9.34
N ARG A 319 8.65 -25.32 -8.75
CA ARG A 319 8.69 -26.68 -9.28
C ARG A 319 8.02 -26.75 -10.66
N ALA A 320 6.86 -26.10 -10.82
CA ALA A 320 6.18 -25.98 -12.11
C ALA A 320 7.05 -25.32 -13.18
N LEU A 321 7.81 -24.26 -12.86
CA LEU A 321 8.77 -23.66 -13.79
C LEU A 321 9.82 -24.66 -14.28
N GLY A 322 10.40 -25.43 -13.35
CA GLY A 322 11.33 -26.51 -13.66
C GLY A 322 10.68 -27.59 -14.54
N GLU A 323 9.47 -28.02 -14.21
CA GLU A 323 8.73 -29.04 -14.96
C GLU A 323 8.37 -28.58 -16.39
N VAL A 324 8.05 -27.30 -16.60
CA VAL A 324 7.91 -26.72 -17.96
C VAL A 324 9.23 -26.82 -18.72
N GLY A 325 10.35 -26.46 -18.10
CA GLY A 325 11.69 -26.58 -18.69
C GLY A 325 12.07 -28.02 -19.01
N MET A 326 11.64 -28.98 -18.19
CA MET A 326 11.79 -30.42 -18.43
C MET A 326 10.78 -31.01 -19.43
N LYS A 327 9.93 -30.18 -20.04
CA LYS A 327 8.88 -30.59 -20.99
C LYS A 327 7.86 -31.57 -20.38
N GLN A 328 7.51 -31.36 -19.11
CA GLN A 328 6.50 -32.12 -18.37
C GLN A 328 5.25 -31.26 -18.09
N PRO A 329 4.47 -30.91 -19.13
CA PRO A 329 3.41 -29.91 -19.00
C PRO A 329 2.25 -30.32 -18.09
N SER A 330 1.98 -31.63 -17.97
CA SER A 330 0.91 -32.13 -17.10
C SER A 330 1.25 -31.93 -15.62
N SER A 331 2.47 -32.30 -15.20
CA SER A 331 2.95 -32.07 -13.83
C SER A 331 2.96 -30.58 -13.50
N ALA A 332 3.51 -29.76 -14.43
CA ALA A 332 3.60 -28.33 -14.26
C ALA A 332 2.22 -27.68 -14.06
N LEU A 333 1.22 -28.11 -14.84
CA LEU A 333 -0.14 -27.61 -14.71
C LEU A 333 -0.75 -27.92 -13.34
N ASP A 334 -0.50 -29.11 -12.80
CA ASP A 334 -1.00 -29.50 -11.47
C ASP A 334 -0.33 -28.69 -10.36
N ASP A 335 0.96 -28.41 -10.46
CA ASP A 335 1.65 -27.57 -9.49
C ASP A 335 1.28 -26.09 -9.59
N PHE A 336 1.05 -25.56 -10.80
CA PHE A 336 0.48 -24.23 -10.97
C PHE A 336 -0.92 -24.13 -10.35
N ARG A 337 -1.76 -25.17 -10.49
CA ARG A 337 -3.07 -25.24 -9.81
C ARG A 337 -2.92 -25.21 -8.29
N ARG A 338 -1.99 -25.98 -7.71
CA ARG A 338 -1.70 -25.96 -6.27
C ARG A 338 -1.23 -24.59 -5.80
N ALA A 339 -0.33 -23.95 -6.54
CA ALA A 339 0.15 -22.61 -6.23
C ALA A 339 -1.00 -21.59 -6.23
N ARG A 340 -1.86 -21.60 -7.26
CA ARG A 340 -3.04 -20.72 -7.34
C ARG A 340 -4.10 -20.99 -6.28
N PHE A 341 -4.20 -22.22 -5.79
CA PHE A 341 -5.10 -22.60 -4.72
C PHE A 341 -4.60 -22.08 -3.36
N LEU A 342 -3.30 -22.25 -3.10
CA LEU A 342 -2.66 -21.79 -1.86
C LEU A 342 -2.48 -20.26 -1.80
N GLU A 343 -2.44 -19.57 -2.95
CA GLU A 343 -2.46 -18.11 -3.05
C GLU A 343 -3.63 -17.65 -3.95
N PRO A 344 -4.86 -17.60 -3.42
CA PRO A 344 -6.06 -17.33 -4.22
C PRO A 344 -6.29 -15.84 -4.52
N ASN A 345 -5.66 -14.94 -3.78
CA ASN A 345 -5.90 -13.49 -3.88
C ASN A 345 -4.92 -12.78 -4.81
N ALA A 346 -3.68 -13.25 -4.92
CA ALA A 346 -2.69 -12.64 -5.81
C ALA A 346 -3.04 -12.91 -7.28
N TYR A 347 -3.20 -11.85 -8.07
CA TYR A 347 -3.41 -11.95 -9.52
C TYR A 347 -2.08 -12.17 -10.26
N GLU A 348 -0.96 -11.82 -9.62
CA GLU A 348 0.39 -11.94 -10.15
C GLU A 348 0.79 -13.40 -10.36
N VAL A 349 0.26 -14.32 -9.55
CA VAL A 349 0.52 -15.77 -9.67
C VAL A 349 -0.01 -16.33 -11.00
N PRO A 350 -1.32 -16.23 -11.31
CA PRO A 350 -1.83 -16.64 -12.62
C PRO A 350 -1.31 -15.78 -13.79
N LEU A 351 -0.97 -14.51 -13.57
CA LEU A 351 -0.33 -13.67 -14.60
C LEU A 351 1.03 -14.25 -15.01
N ALA A 352 1.86 -14.58 -14.02
CA ALA A 352 3.18 -15.16 -14.24
C ALA A 352 3.10 -16.56 -14.87
N GLU A 353 2.15 -17.39 -14.44
CA GLU A 353 1.88 -18.68 -15.10
C GLU A 353 1.52 -18.51 -16.58
N GLY A 354 0.66 -17.55 -16.92
CA GLY A 354 0.29 -17.32 -18.31
C GLY A 354 1.47 -16.88 -19.18
N ASN A 355 2.39 -16.06 -18.62
CA ASN A 355 3.64 -15.70 -19.29
C ASN A 355 4.52 -16.93 -19.59
N VAL A 356 4.53 -17.93 -18.72
CA VAL A 356 5.30 -19.17 -18.92
C VAL A 356 4.72 -20.01 -20.06
N TRP A 357 3.39 -20.09 -20.15
CA TRP A 357 2.72 -20.86 -21.20
C TRP A 357 2.68 -20.17 -22.56
N LEU A 358 2.88 -18.86 -22.62
CA LEU A 358 2.60 -18.03 -23.79
C LEU A 358 3.25 -18.54 -25.09
N SER A 359 4.50 -19.00 -25.02
CA SER A 359 5.26 -19.48 -26.18
C SER A 359 5.02 -20.94 -26.54
N SER A 360 4.48 -21.75 -25.63
CA SER A 360 4.41 -23.22 -25.78
C SER A 360 3.00 -23.80 -25.77
N ARG A 361 2.06 -23.18 -25.04
CA ARG A 361 0.67 -23.63 -24.85
C ARG A 361 -0.29 -22.43 -24.75
N PRO A 362 -0.65 -21.78 -25.88
CA PRO A 362 -1.52 -20.59 -25.95
C PRO A 362 -2.83 -20.71 -25.14
N VAL A 363 -3.52 -21.84 -25.22
CA VAL A 363 -4.79 -22.07 -24.50
C VAL A 363 -4.61 -22.06 -22.98
N LEU A 364 -3.51 -22.62 -22.47
CA LEU A 364 -3.20 -22.58 -21.03
C LEU A 364 -2.82 -21.17 -20.59
N ALA A 365 -2.08 -20.43 -21.42
CA ALA A 365 -1.73 -19.04 -21.17
C ALA A 365 -2.98 -18.17 -21.02
N ALA A 366 -3.90 -18.27 -21.98
CA ALA A 366 -5.17 -17.54 -21.95
C ALA A 366 -6.03 -17.93 -20.74
N THR A 367 -6.05 -19.21 -20.36
CA THR A 367 -6.79 -19.68 -19.16
C THR A 367 -6.23 -19.08 -17.88
N ALA A 368 -4.90 -19.08 -17.72
CA ALA A 368 -4.25 -18.47 -16.56
C ALA A 368 -4.48 -16.96 -16.52
N TRP A 369 -4.35 -16.26 -17.66
CA TRP A 369 -4.59 -14.81 -17.72
C TRP A 369 -6.04 -14.40 -17.47
N ARG A 370 -7.04 -15.19 -17.88
CA ARG A 370 -8.44 -14.96 -17.49
C ARG A 370 -8.61 -14.99 -15.98
N GLU A 371 -7.97 -15.95 -15.31
CA GLU A 371 -7.98 -16.05 -13.84
C GLU A 371 -7.24 -14.85 -13.20
N ALA A 372 -6.13 -14.39 -13.80
CA ALA A 372 -5.44 -13.19 -13.34
C ALA A 372 -6.33 -11.94 -13.42
N LEU A 373 -7.00 -11.71 -14.56
CA LEU A 373 -7.95 -10.61 -14.67
C LEU A 373 -9.05 -10.72 -13.62
N ARG A 374 -9.64 -11.91 -13.43
CA ARG A 374 -10.69 -12.17 -12.43
C ARG A 374 -10.26 -11.81 -11.00
N ARG A 375 -8.99 -11.99 -10.65
CA ARG A 375 -8.44 -11.68 -9.33
C ARG A 375 -8.00 -10.22 -9.18
N ALA A 376 -7.60 -9.57 -10.29
CA ALA A 376 -7.17 -8.19 -10.26
C ALA A 376 -8.34 -7.26 -9.85
N GLY A 377 -8.06 -6.34 -8.93
CA GLY A 377 -9.01 -5.31 -8.55
C GLY A 377 -9.25 -4.30 -9.68
N PRO A 378 -10.30 -3.46 -9.59
CA PRO A 378 -10.68 -2.52 -10.66
C PRO A 378 -9.54 -1.59 -11.10
N GLU A 379 -8.66 -1.19 -10.18
CA GLU A 379 -7.52 -0.31 -10.48
C GLU A 379 -6.37 -1.05 -11.17
N GLN A 380 -6.07 -2.29 -10.76
CA GLN A 380 -4.93 -3.06 -11.30
C GLN A 380 -5.27 -3.79 -12.60
N ARG A 381 -6.56 -4.05 -12.84
CA ARG A 381 -7.03 -4.89 -13.94
C ARG A 381 -6.72 -4.31 -15.33
N PRO A 382 -6.90 -3.00 -15.63
CA PRO A 382 -6.50 -2.42 -16.92
C PRO A 382 -4.98 -2.45 -17.14
N GLU A 383 -4.18 -2.27 -16.09
CA GLU A 383 -2.71 -2.34 -16.16
C GLU A 383 -2.22 -3.77 -16.43
N ALA A 384 -2.76 -4.76 -15.69
CA ALA A 384 -2.48 -6.17 -15.90
C ALA A 384 -2.85 -6.61 -17.33
N TYR A 385 -4.02 -6.19 -17.80
CA TYR A 385 -4.49 -6.48 -19.17
C TYR A 385 -3.57 -5.85 -20.23
N SER A 386 -3.15 -4.60 -20.01
CA SER A 386 -2.16 -3.94 -20.88
C SER A 386 -0.85 -4.73 -20.93
N SER A 387 -0.34 -5.23 -19.80
CA SER A 387 0.86 -6.08 -19.79
C SER A 387 0.66 -7.36 -20.62
N MET A 388 -0.49 -8.03 -20.48
CA MET A 388 -0.83 -9.24 -21.25
C MET A 388 -0.85 -8.97 -22.75
N LEU A 389 -1.48 -7.86 -23.18
CA LEU A 389 -1.52 -7.47 -24.59
C LEU A 389 -0.12 -7.23 -25.17
N SER A 390 0.82 -6.71 -24.37
CA SER A 390 2.20 -6.43 -24.82
C SER A 390 2.95 -7.75 -25.03
N ASN A 391 2.80 -8.67 -24.09
CA ASN A 391 3.46 -9.97 -24.18
C ASN A 391 2.87 -10.81 -25.31
N ALA A 392 1.54 -10.82 -25.46
CA ALA A 392 0.83 -11.59 -26.47
C ALA A 392 1.20 -11.16 -27.89
N SER A 393 1.20 -9.85 -28.17
CA SER A 393 1.52 -9.34 -29.52
C SER A 393 2.91 -9.72 -29.99
N MET A 394 3.87 -9.90 -29.07
CA MET A 394 5.23 -10.35 -29.37
C MET A 394 5.35 -11.86 -29.61
N GLN A 395 4.45 -12.68 -29.05
CA GLN A 395 4.69 -14.12 -28.91
C GLN A 395 3.61 -15.03 -29.50
N SER A 396 2.34 -14.62 -29.52
CA SER A 396 1.24 -15.51 -29.95
C SER A 396 0.03 -14.76 -30.51
N PRO A 397 -0.20 -14.81 -31.84
CA PRO A 397 -1.40 -14.24 -32.47
C PRO A 397 -2.71 -14.89 -32.00
N GLU A 398 -2.68 -16.17 -31.61
CA GLU A 398 -3.83 -16.89 -31.08
C GLU A 398 -4.28 -16.28 -29.74
N VAL A 399 -3.33 -16.02 -28.83
CA VAL A 399 -3.64 -15.39 -27.54
C VAL A 399 -4.09 -13.95 -27.73
N SER A 400 -3.54 -13.21 -28.70
CA SER A 400 -4.00 -11.86 -29.03
C SER A 400 -5.49 -11.83 -29.39
N ARG A 401 -5.99 -12.78 -30.20
CA ARG A 401 -7.43 -12.89 -30.52
C ARG A 401 -8.29 -13.19 -29.29
N ILE A 402 -7.80 -14.04 -28.40
CA ILE A 402 -8.53 -14.36 -27.16
C ILE A 402 -8.59 -13.13 -26.24
N LEU A 403 -7.50 -12.37 -26.13
CA LEU A 403 -7.48 -11.14 -25.34
C LEU A 403 -8.41 -10.09 -25.93
N GLU A 404 -8.40 -9.92 -27.26
CA GLU A 404 -9.34 -9.06 -27.97
C GLU A 404 -10.80 -9.38 -27.59
N GLU A 405 -11.22 -10.64 -27.69
CA GLU A 405 -12.59 -11.05 -27.32
C GLU A 405 -12.92 -10.73 -25.85
N ILE A 406 -11.94 -10.87 -24.94
CA ILE A 406 -12.12 -10.54 -23.51
C ILE A 406 -12.27 -9.03 -23.32
N GLY A 407 -11.38 -8.24 -23.91
CA GLY A 407 -11.32 -6.79 -23.71
C GLY A 407 -12.50 -6.07 -24.34
N LEU A 408 -12.96 -6.50 -25.52
CA LEU A 408 -14.07 -5.86 -26.23
C LEU A 408 -15.45 -6.12 -25.60
N ARG A 409 -15.55 -7.10 -24.69
CA ARG A 409 -16.80 -7.39 -23.95
C ARG A 409 -16.88 -6.70 -22.59
N GLN A 410 -15.83 -5.99 -22.18
CA GLN A 410 -15.69 -5.48 -20.82
C GLN A 410 -15.30 -4.00 -20.85
N HIS A 411 -16.17 -3.16 -20.29
CA HIS A 411 -16.04 -1.71 -20.35
C HIS A 411 -14.74 -1.19 -19.69
N ASP A 412 -14.25 -1.87 -18.64
CA ASP A 412 -13.02 -1.53 -17.93
C ASP A 412 -11.75 -1.87 -18.72
N LEU A 413 -11.84 -2.74 -19.73
CA LEU A 413 -10.71 -3.20 -20.52
C LEU A 413 -10.68 -2.63 -21.96
N VAL A 414 -11.82 -2.17 -22.49
CA VAL A 414 -11.95 -1.75 -23.88
C VAL A 414 -11.00 -0.61 -24.24
N LEU A 415 -10.88 0.40 -23.37
CA LEU A 415 -9.99 1.54 -23.58
C LEU A 415 -8.51 1.13 -23.61
N ALA A 416 -8.13 0.19 -22.74
CA ALA A 416 -6.78 -0.36 -22.72
C ALA A 416 -6.46 -1.12 -24.02
N TYR A 417 -7.43 -1.83 -24.60
CA TYR A 417 -7.27 -2.46 -25.91
C TYR A 417 -7.19 -1.43 -27.04
N LEU A 418 -8.16 -0.50 -27.12
CA LEU A 418 -8.26 0.51 -28.17
C LEU A 418 -7.04 1.44 -28.21
N SER A 419 -6.38 1.67 -27.08
CA SER A 419 -5.13 2.44 -27.02
C SER A 419 -3.97 1.84 -27.84
N ARG A 420 -4.08 0.57 -28.25
CA ARG A 420 -3.00 -0.19 -28.92
C ARG A 420 -3.23 -0.46 -30.39
N VAL A 421 -4.47 -0.33 -30.85
CA VAL A 421 -4.84 -0.57 -32.24
C VAL A 421 -5.10 0.77 -32.94
N SER A 422 -4.95 0.78 -34.27
CA SER A 422 -5.20 1.96 -35.10
C SER A 422 -5.73 1.55 -36.47
N GLY A 423 -6.31 2.49 -37.21
CA GLY A 423 -6.87 2.28 -38.54
C GLY A 423 -8.00 1.24 -38.54
N GLU A 424 -7.96 0.32 -39.50
CA GLU A 424 -8.99 -0.71 -39.69
C GLU A 424 -9.20 -1.61 -38.45
N LEU A 425 -8.12 -1.95 -37.73
CA LEU A 425 -8.23 -2.76 -36.52
C LEU A 425 -8.96 -2.02 -35.39
N PHE A 426 -8.74 -0.70 -35.27
CA PHE A 426 -9.47 0.13 -34.33
C PHE A 426 -10.97 0.18 -34.68
N ASN A 427 -11.29 0.34 -35.96
CA ASN A 427 -12.67 0.38 -36.44
C ASN A 427 -13.39 -0.95 -36.24
N HIS A 428 -12.71 -2.07 -36.51
CA HIS A 428 -13.24 -3.40 -36.24
C HIS A 428 -13.56 -3.58 -34.76
N ALA A 429 -12.58 -3.29 -33.89
CA ALA A 429 -12.71 -3.41 -32.45
C ALA A 429 -13.85 -2.54 -31.88
N LEU A 430 -13.97 -1.30 -32.37
CA LEU A 430 -15.05 -0.40 -31.99
C LEU A 430 -16.41 -0.90 -32.47
N GLY A 431 -16.48 -1.45 -33.68
CA GLY A 431 -17.69 -2.08 -34.23
C GLY A 431 -18.14 -3.28 -33.40
N GLU A 432 -17.23 -4.14 -32.95
CA GLU A 432 -17.54 -5.24 -32.03
C GLU A 432 -18.00 -4.73 -30.66
N PHE A 433 -17.36 -3.69 -30.12
CA PHE A 433 -17.79 -3.08 -28.86
C PHE A 433 -19.22 -2.50 -28.95
N PHE A 434 -19.55 -1.81 -30.04
CA PHE A 434 -20.90 -1.27 -30.26
C PHE A 434 -22.00 -2.32 -30.40
N LYS A 435 -21.68 -3.57 -30.80
CA LYS A 435 -22.68 -4.66 -30.76
C LYS A 435 -23.13 -4.98 -29.34
N HIS A 436 -22.26 -4.74 -28.36
CA HIS A 436 -22.52 -5.02 -26.95
C HIS A 436 -23.04 -3.79 -26.19
N ASP A 437 -22.52 -2.61 -26.50
CA ASP A 437 -22.96 -1.34 -25.90
C ASP A 437 -23.21 -0.26 -26.98
N PRO A 438 -24.36 -0.30 -27.67
CA PRO A 438 -24.65 0.62 -28.78
C PRO A 438 -24.71 2.10 -28.36
N ASN A 439 -25.11 2.37 -27.11
CA ASN A 439 -25.36 3.71 -26.60
C ASN A 439 -24.23 4.22 -25.67
N LEU A 440 -23.17 3.43 -25.45
CA LEU A 440 -22.09 3.74 -24.51
C LEU A 440 -22.58 3.93 -23.06
N GLU A 441 -23.62 3.21 -22.66
CA GLU A 441 -24.23 3.31 -21.34
C GLU A 441 -23.35 2.71 -20.23
N THR A 442 -22.46 1.78 -20.60
CA THR A 442 -21.54 1.13 -19.64
C THR A 442 -20.33 2.01 -19.29
N LEU A 443 -20.03 3.02 -20.11
CA LEU A 443 -18.91 3.93 -19.89
C LEU A 443 -19.32 5.13 -19.04
N SER A 444 -18.48 5.47 -18.07
CA SER A 444 -18.55 6.74 -17.36
C SER A 444 -18.28 7.92 -18.30
N GLU A 445 -18.68 9.12 -17.87
CA GLU A 445 -18.44 10.36 -18.63
C GLU A 445 -16.95 10.57 -18.96
N THR A 446 -16.06 10.24 -18.03
CA THR A 446 -14.61 10.29 -18.22
C THR A 446 -14.11 9.25 -19.23
N GLU A 447 -14.69 8.05 -19.24
CA GLU A 447 -14.33 6.98 -20.18
C GLU A 447 -14.84 7.28 -21.59
N LYS A 448 -16.02 7.90 -21.73
CA LYS A 448 -16.51 8.41 -23.01
C LYS A 448 -15.56 9.45 -23.59
N LEU A 449 -15.12 10.42 -22.80
CA LEU A 449 -14.12 11.40 -23.24
C LEU A 449 -12.82 10.73 -23.72
N ALA A 450 -12.33 9.73 -22.96
CA ALA A 450 -11.15 8.97 -23.34
C ALA A 450 -11.37 8.17 -24.65
N LEU A 451 -12.53 7.54 -24.82
CA LEU A 451 -12.90 6.79 -26.03
C LEU A 451 -12.87 7.70 -27.27
N PHE A 452 -13.56 8.84 -27.21
CA PHE A 452 -13.64 9.76 -28.35
C PHE A 452 -12.31 10.45 -28.64
N SER A 453 -11.51 10.72 -27.61
CA SER A 453 -10.12 11.17 -27.79
C SER A 453 -9.32 10.12 -28.56
N LEU A 454 -9.34 8.85 -28.14
CA LEU A 454 -8.67 7.76 -28.82
C LEU A 454 -9.17 7.58 -30.26
N TRP A 455 -10.48 7.67 -30.48
CA TRP A 455 -11.06 7.59 -31.83
C TRP A 455 -10.49 8.66 -32.75
N SER A 456 -10.46 9.92 -32.29
CA SER A 456 -9.95 11.04 -33.08
C SER A 456 -8.46 10.96 -33.41
N GLU A 457 -7.68 10.18 -32.65
CA GLU A 457 -6.24 10.02 -32.84
C GLU A 457 -5.87 8.75 -33.61
N ARG A 458 -6.67 7.69 -33.47
CA ARG A 458 -6.32 6.33 -33.93
C ARG A 458 -7.08 5.89 -35.17
N SER A 459 -8.15 6.59 -35.56
CA SER A 459 -8.99 6.24 -36.69
C SER A 459 -9.29 7.46 -37.58
N ASP A 460 -9.94 7.21 -38.72
CA ASP A 460 -10.34 8.21 -39.69
C ASP A 460 -11.48 9.10 -39.15
N LEU A 461 -11.26 10.41 -39.22
CA LEU A 461 -12.20 11.44 -38.81
C LEU A 461 -13.50 11.42 -39.62
N GLU A 462 -13.49 10.90 -40.86
CA GLU A 462 -14.71 10.72 -41.65
C GLU A 462 -15.70 9.77 -40.98
N GLN A 463 -15.21 8.67 -40.38
CA GLN A 463 -16.08 7.71 -39.70
C GLN A 463 -16.64 8.28 -38.40
N LEU A 464 -15.81 9.01 -37.65
CA LEU A 464 -16.25 9.74 -36.46
C LEU A 464 -17.33 10.77 -36.81
N SER A 465 -17.18 11.50 -37.92
CA SER A 465 -18.19 12.45 -38.38
C SER A 465 -19.54 11.78 -38.67
N LYS A 466 -19.53 10.65 -39.37
CA LYS A 466 -20.75 9.88 -39.69
C LYS A 466 -21.48 9.43 -38.43
N ILE A 467 -20.76 8.93 -37.42
CA ILE A 467 -21.41 8.47 -36.18
C ILE A 467 -21.99 9.62 -35.37
N VAL A 468 -21.30 10.75 -35.28
CA VAL A 468 -21.76 11.91 -34.50
C VAL A 468 -22.98 12.56 -35.17
N GLN A 469 -23.07 12.50 -36.50
CA GLN A 469 -24.30 12.88 -37.22
C GLN A 469 -25.48 11.97 -36.90
N GLN A 470 -25.23 10.67 -36.69
CA GLN A 470 -26.25 9.71 -36.27
C GLN A 470 -26.65 9.88 -34.80
N TYR A 471 -25.71 10.25 -33.93
CA TYR A 471 -25.92 10.48 -32.49
C TYR A 471 -25.44 11.88 -32.09
N PRO A 472 -26.27 12.93 -32.29
CA PRO A 472 -25.87 14.32 -32.04
C PRO A 472 -25.46 14.62 -30.60
N ASP A 473 -26.00 13.87 -29.64
CA ASP A 473 -25.68 14.02 -28.21
C ASP A 473 -24.21 13.68 -27.89
N TRP A 474 -23.54 12.91 -28.75
CA TRP A 474 -22.13 12.55 -28.57
C TRP A 474 -21.17 13.67 -28.98
N LEU A 475 -21.66 14.74 -29.59
CA LEU A 475 -20.85 15.89 -29.99
C LEU A 475 -20.08 16.48 -28.81
N SER A 476 -20.65 16.48 -27.60
CA SER A 476 -20.00 17.00 -26.39
C SER A 476 -18.75 16.21 -25.99
N TYR A 477 -18.65 14.92 -26.37
CA TYR A 477 -17.48 14.09 -26.13
C TYR A 477 -16.53 14.05 -27.33
N ALA A 478 -17.09 14.10 -28.55
CA ALA A 478 -16.36 14.01 -29.81
C ALA A 478 -15.88 15.36 -30.37
N TRP A 479 -16.19 16.48 -29.71
CA TRP A 479 -16.03 17.83 -30.26
C TRP A 479 -14.62 18.10 -30.80
N LEU A 480 -13.57 17.59 -30.15
CA LEU A 480 -12.19 17.81 -30.59
C LEU A 480 -11.90 17.09 -31.91
N GLY A 481 -12.39 15.86 -32.06
CA GLY A 481 -12.30 15.11 -33.30
C GLY A 481 -13.13 15.75 -34.42
N MET A 482 -14.33 16.24 -34.10
CA MET A 482 -15.18 16.98 -35.04
C MET A 482 -14.54 18.31 -35.49
N ALA A 483 -13.92 19.05 -34.57
CA ALA A 483 -13.23 20.29 -34.91
C ALA A 483 -12.02 20.02 -35.83
N ARG A 484 -11.27 18.93 -35.59
CA ARG A 484 -10.20 18.49 -36.50
C ARG A 484 -10.77 18.10 -37.87
N TYR A 485 -11.89 17.40 -37.90
CA TYR A 485 -12.57 17.01 -39.15
C TYR A 485 -12.97 18.24 -39.97
N ASP A 486 -13.64 19.23 -39.36
CA ASP A 486 -14.05 20.46 -40.04
C ASP A 486 -12.83 21.23 -40.57
N ALA A 487 -11.74 21.29 -39.79
CA ALA A 487 -10.50 21.91 -40.22
C ALA A 487 -9.86 21.20 -41.43
N THR A 488 -9.89 19.86 -41.50
CA THR A 488 -9.39 19.12 -42.69
C THR A 488 -10.18 19.44 -43.96
N ARG A 489 -11.46 19.80 -43.82
CA ARG A 489 -12.34 20.25 -44.92
C ARG A 489 -12.23 21.75 -45.22
N LYS A 490 -11.29 22.45 -44.57
CA LYS A 490 -11.12 23.91 -44.62
C LYS A 490 -12.29 24.71 -44.06
N ASP A 491 -13.18 24.07 -43.29
CA ASP A 491 -14.22 24.76 -42.51
C ASP A 491 -13.67 25.14 -41.13
N PHE A 492 -12.72 26.08 -41.13
CA PHE A 492 -12.07 26.52 -39.90
C PHE A 492 -13.01 27.28 -38.97
N ARG A 493 -14.14 27.79 -39.49
CA ARG A 493 -15.13 28.49 -38.68
C ARG A 493 -15.83 27.51 -37.76
N SER A 494 -16.41 26.45 -38.32
CA SER A 494 -17.08 25.40 -37.54
C SER A 494 -16.11 24.75 -36.56
N ALA A 495 -14.86 24.48 -36.99
CA ALA A 495 -13.80 23.97 -36.14
C ALA A 495 -13.55 24.85 -34.91
N TYR A 496 -13.39 26.16 -35.12
CA TYR A 496 -13.12 27.12 -34.04
C TYR A 496 -14.34 27.31 -33.11
N GLU A 497 -15.56 27.37 -33.66
CA GLU A 497 -16.78 27.51 -32.87
C GLU A 497 -16.99 26.32 -31.90
N LEU A 498 -16.63 25.10 -32.30
CA LEU A 498 -16.64 23.93 -31.41
C LEU A 498 -15.71 24.09 -30.20
N THR A 499 -14.54 24.71 -30.39
CA THR A 499 -13.60 24.98 -29.28
C THR A 499 -14.18 25.96 -28.26
N GLN A 500 -15.00 26.92 -28.71
CA GLN A 500 -15.64 27.89 -27.83
C GLN A 500 -16.80 27.26 -27.06
N ARG A 501 -17.50 26.32 -27.69
CA ARG A 501 -18.68 25.67 -27.11
C ARG A 501 -18.33 24.59 -26.09
N PHE A 502 -17.31 23.77 -26.38
CA PHE A 502 -16.98 22.58 -25.57
C PHE A 502 -15.55 22.57 -25.01
N GLY A 503 -14.69 23.51 -25.42
CA GLY A 503 -13.33 23.59 -24.91
C GLY A 503 -13.28 23.94 -23.43
N GLU A 504 -12.22 23.48 -22.75
CA GLU A 504 -11.98 23.83 -21.35
C GLU A 504 -11.78 25.34 -21.16
N ALA A 505 -12.33 25.88 -20.07
CA ALA A 505 -12.13 27.27 -19.70
C ALA A 505 -10.63 27.57 -19.48
N VAL A 506 -10.11 28.55 -20.21
CA VAL A 506 -8.70 28.96 -20.11
C VAL A 506 -8.51 29.79 -18.84
N ALA A 507 -7.59 29.37 -17.97
CA ALA A 507 -7.22 30.13 -16.78
C ALA A 507 -6.44 31.39 -17.20
N LEU A 508 -7.08 32.55 -17.10
CA LEU A 508 -6.50 33.84 -17.43
C LEU A 508 -6.06 34.60 -16.16
N PRO A 509 -4.98 35.42 -16.23
CA PRO A 509 -4.53 36.21 -15.09
C PRO A 509 -5.61 37.14 -14.51
N ARG A 510 -5.63 37.34 -13.19
CA ARG A 510 -6.51 38.32 -12.55
C ARG A 510 -5.92 39.73 -12.70
N ILE A 511 -6.73 40.68 -13.15
CA ILE A 511 -6.35 42.09 -13.24
C ILE A 511 -6.85 42.80 -11.99
N THR A 512 -5.96 43.45 -11.25
CA THR A 512 -6.23 44.12 -9.98
C THR A 512 -6.50 45.63 -10.11
N SER A 513 -6.22 46.23 -11.27
CA SER A 513 -6.38 47.67 -11.48
C SER A 513 -6.96 48.01 -12.87
N THR A 514 -7.94 48.92 -12.90
CA THR A 514 -8.51 49.50 -14.12
C THR A 514 -7.69 50.73 -14.51
N SER A 515 -6.59 50.52 -15.25
CA SER A 515 -5.82 51.62 -15.85
C SER A 515 -6.41 52.02 -17.21
N SER A 516 -6.27 53.28 -17.58
CA SER A 516 -6.72 53.77 -18.89
C SER A 516 -5.88 53.17 -20.02
N LEU A 517 -6.45 53.07 -21.23
CA LEU A 517 -5.75 52.54 -22.41
C LEU A 517 -4.40 53.25 -22.67
N GLN A 518 -4.35 54.58 -22.53
CA GLN A 518 -3.11 55.36 -22.73
C GLN A 518 -2.03 55.04 -21.70
N GLU A 519 -2.42 54.84 -20.44
CA GLU A 519 -1.47 54.43 -19.39
C GLU A 519 -0.94 53.01 -19.64
N LEU A 520 -1.80 52.09 -20.08
CA LEU A 520 -1.40 50.71 -20.40
C LEU A 520 -0.47 50.68 -21.62
N GLN A 521 -0.74 51.48 -22.66
CA GLN A 521 0.16 51.63 -23.81
C GLN A 521 1.52 52.19 -23.39
N SER A 522 1.54 53.27 -22.61
CA SER A 522 2.78 53.87 -22.10
C SER A 522 3.61 52.88 -21.27
N ARG A 523 2.96 52.13 -20.37
CA ARG A 523 3.61 51.08 -19.58
C ARG A 523 4.12 49.93 -20.43
N PHE A 524 3.39 49.53 -21.46
CA PHE A 524 3.81 48.49 -22.38
C PHE A 524 5.03 48.92 -23.20
N TYR A 525 5.08 50.17 -23.68
CA TYR A 525 6.27 50.72 -24.35
C TYR A 525 7.48 50.80 -23.41
N ALA A 526 7.27 51.14 -22.14
CA ALA A 526 8.35 51.20 -21.14
C ALA A 526 8.85 49.80 -20.71
N ALA A 527 8.00 48.78 -20.76
CA ALA A 527 8.31 47.41 -20.36
C ALA A 527 7.64 46.38 -21.29
N PRO A 528 8.13 46.22 -22.53
CA PRO A 528 7.49 45.40 -23.57
C PRO A 528 7.47 43.90 -23.25
N ASP A 529 8.30 43.44 -22.33
CA ASP A 529 8.40 42.03 -21.96
C ASP A 529 7.51 41.66 -20.76
N ASN A 530 6.77 42.62 -20.20
CA ASN A 530 5.93 42.39 -19.04
C ASN A 530 4.57 41.76 -19.45
N TYR A 531 4.42 40.46 -19.20
CA TYR A 531 3.20 39.70 -19.52
C TYR A 531 1.93 40.24 -18.86
N ALA A 532 2.01 40.76 -17.64
CA ALA A 532 0.84 41.27 -16.92
C ALA A 532 0.33 42.57 -17.54
N VAL A 533 1.25 43.47 -17.91
CA VAL A 533 0.93 44.71 -18.63
C VAL A 533 0.41 44.40 -20.03
N GLY A 534 1.04 43.45 -20.73
CA GLY A 534 0.61 42.96 -22.04
C GLY A 534 -0.81 42.39 -22.05
N TYR A 535 -1.14 41.53 -21.09
CA TYR A 535 -2.49 40.97 -20.95
C TYR A 535 -3.54 42.04 -20.59
N ALA A 536 -3.21 42.96 -19.69
CA ALA A 536 -4.11 44.06 -19.34
C ALA A 536 -4.38 44.99 -20.54
N LEU A 537 -3.34 45.32 -21.31
CA LEU A 537 -3.45 46.11 -22.54
C LEU A 537 -4.31 45.42 -23.59
N TYR A 538 -4.06 44.12 -23.85
CA TYR A 538 -4.87 43.29 -24.74
C TYR A 538 -6.36 43.36 -24.40
N ARG A 539 -6.69 43.15 -23.12
CA ARG A 539 -8.09 43.11 -22.67
C ARG A 539 -8.79 44.45 -22.88
N GLU A 540 -8.12 45.56 -22.55
CA GLU A 540 -8.66 46.91 -22.74
C GLU A 540 -8.83 47.25 -24.22
N GLN A 541 -7.90 46.84 -25.09
CA GLN A 541 -8.01 46.99 -26.54
C GLN A 541 -9.21 46.21 -27.10
N MET A 542 -9.38 44.94 -26.69
CA MET A 542 -10.53 44.11 -27.09
C MET A 542 -11.86 44.71 -26.63
N GLN A 543 -11.94 45.22 -25.39
CA GLN A 543 -13.16 45.85 -24.86
C GLN A 543 -13.58 47.10 -25.63
N ARG A 544 -12.61 47.87 -26.16
CA ARG A 544 -12.85 49.07 -26.96
C ARG A 544 -13.00 48.78 -28.46
N GLY A 545 -13.07 47.51 -28.87
CA GLY A 545 -13.18 47.10 -30.28
C GLY A 545 -11.92 47.33 -31.11
N ARG A 546 -10.76 47.60 -30.50
CA ARG A 546 -9.47 47.79 -31.20
C ARG A 546 -8.79 46.44 -31.45
N ILE A 547 -9.40 45.63 -32.32
CA ILE A 547 -9.00 44.24 -32.55
C ILE A 547 -7.59 44.14 -33.17
N ASP A 548 -7.21 45.07 -34.05
CA ASP A 548 -5.86 45.11 -34.64
C ASP A 548 -4.76 45.36 -33.61
N ASP A 549 -4.98 46.33 -32.72
CA ASP A 549 -4.05 46.65 -31.62
C ASP A 549 -3.94 45.47 -30.64
N ALA A 550 -5.06 44.82 -30.33
CA ALA A 550 -5.12 43.64 -29.48
C ALA A 550 -4.34 42.46 -30.08
N LEU A 551 -4.54 42.20 -31.38
CA LEU A 551 -3.85 41.13 -32.09
C LEU A 551 -2.33 41.34 -32.10
N LEU A 552 -1.87 42.57 -32.35
CA LEU A 552 -0.43 42.89 -32.29
C LEU A 552 0.15 42.65 -30.90
N THR A 553 -0.61 43.03 -29.87
CA THR A 553 -0.21 42.83 -28.47
C THR A 553 -0.14 41.34 -28.11
N ALA A 554 -1.11 40.53 -28.57
CA ALA A 554 -1.09 39.08 -28.37
C ALA A 554 0.08 38.41 -29.11
N ARG A 555 0.31 38.77 -30.38
CA ARG A 555 1.38 38.20 -31.22
C ARG A 555 2.78 38.53 -30.74
N HIS A 556 2.99 39.73 -30.19
CA HIS A 556 4.25 40.13 -29.57
C HIS A 556 4.74 39.13 -28.51
N PHE A 557 3.81 38.47 -27.81
CA PHE A 557 4.11 37.44 -26.85
C PHE A 557 4.01 36.02 -27.43
N SER A 558 2.96 35.69 -28.19
CA SER A 558 2.75 34.33 -28.70
C SER A 558 3.86 33.85 -29.63
N GLU A 559 4.55 34.75 -30.33
CA GLU A 559 5.69 34.40 -31.19
C GLU A 559 6.97 34.03 -30.41
N ARG A 560 6.98 34.20 -29.08
CA ARG A 560 8.16 33.97 -28.23
C ARG A 560 8.14 32.57 -27.60
N PRO A 561 9.28 31.85 -27.56
CA PRO A 561 9.33 30.45 -27.09
C PRO A 561 8.89 30.20 -25.65
N ASN A 562 9.04 31.19 -24.76
CA ASN A 562 8.79 31.06 -23.32
C ASN A 562 7.54 31.82 -22.85
N ALA A 563 6.69 32.28 -23.77
CA ALA A 563 5.49 33.01 -23.37
C ALA A 563 4.48 32.05 -22.70
N PRO A 564 3.70 32.55 -21.72
CA PRO A 564 2.57 31.80 -21.19
C PRO A 564 1.62 31.33 -22.30
N ALA A 565 1.22 30.05 -22.26
CA ALA A 565 0.41 29.43 -23.31
C ALA A 565 -0.86 30.23 -23.67
N TYR A 566 -1.48 30.88 -22.67
CA TYR A 566 -2.70 31.67 -22.89
C TYR A 566 -2.54 32.78 -23.94
N PHE A 567 -1.34 33.28 -24.26
CA PHE A 567 -1.18 34.28 -25.32
C PHE A 567 -1.53 33.75 -26.72
N HIS A 568 -1.28 32.47 -27.00
CA HIS A 568 -1.77 31.84 -28.24
C HIS A 568 -3.30 31.78 -28.29
N PHE A 569 -3.96 31.60 -27.13
CA PHE A 569 -5.42 31.65 -27.03
C PHE A 569 -5.96 33.07 -27.26
N LEU A 570 -5.29 34.10 -26.76
CA LEU A 570 -5.65 35.51 -27.02
C LEU A 570 -5.47 35.87 -28.51
N GLU A 571 -4.41 35.38 -29.13
CA GLU A 571 -4.20 35.52 -30.56
C GLU A 571 -5.34 34.85 -31.35
N ALA A 572 -5.74 33.64 -30.95
CA ALA A 572 -6.85 32.92 -31.57
C ALA A 572 -8.18 33.70 -31.49
N GLN A 573 -8.49 34.29 -30.33
CA GLN A 573 -9.65 35.15 -30.15
C GLN A 573 -9.62 36.40 -31.04
N SER A 574 -8.45 37.02 -31.20
CA SER A 574 -8.29 38.20 -32.03
C SER A 574 -8.49 37.88 -33.51
N TRP A 575 -7.94 36.77 -33.99
CA TRP A 575 -8.17 36.31 -35.36
C TRP A 575 -9.64 35.95 -35.61
N ALA A 576 -10.31 35.33 -34.63
CA ALA A 576 -11.74 35.03 -34.71
C ALA A 576 -12.59 36.32 -34.76
N ALA A 577 -12.24 37.33 -33.96
CA ALA A 577 -12.90 38.64 -33.99
C ALA A 577 -12.73 39.37 -35.34
N LYS A 578 -11.62 39.10 -36.06
CA LYS A 578 -11.40 39.56 -37.45
C LYS A 578 -12.02 38.63 -38.51
N GLN A 579 -12.77 37.60 -38.11
CA GLN A 579 -13.33 36.57 -39.00
C GLN A 579 -12.28 35.82 -39.84
N ASN A 580 -11.01 35.81 -39.41
CA ASN A 580 -9.95 35.02 -40.03
C ASN A 580 -9.84 33.66 -39.33
N TRP A 581 -10.74 32.76 -39.70
CA TRP A 581 -10.94 31.48 -39.02
C TRP A 581 -9.75 30.53 -39.13
N GLU A 582 -9.05 30.50 -40.27
CA GLU A 582 -7.85 29.67 -40.46
C GLU A 582 -6.75 30.05 -39.46
N ARG A 583 -6.46 31.35 -39.32
CA ARG A 583 -5.47 31.82 -38.34
C ARG A 583 -5.94 31.65 -36.90
N ALA A 584 -7.24 31.80 -36.64
CA ALA A 584 -7.82 31.55 -35.33
C ALA A 584 -7.64 30.09 -34.90
N TRP A 585 -7.93 29.15 -35.81
CA TRP A 585 -7.74 27.72 -35.59
C TRP A 585 -6.27 27.37 -35.35
N ASN A 586 -5.36 27.85 -36.21
CA ASN A 586 -3.93 27.58 -36.06
C ASN A 586 -3.35 28.12 -34.74
N ALA A 587 -3.77 29.33 -34.33
CA ALA A 587 -3.37 29.89 -33.04
C ALA A 587 -3.94 29.09 -31.85
N TRP A 588 -5.16 28.56 -31.98
CA TRP A 588 -5.74 27.67 -30.97
C TRP A 588 -5.00 26.33 -30.87
N GLN A 589 -4.57 25.75 -32.00
CA GLN A 589 -3.72 24.55 -31.98
C GLN A 589 -2.38 24.82 -31.28
N ALA A 590 -1.74 25.95 -31.57
CA ALA A 590 -0.52 26.38 -30.89
C ALA A 590 -0.72 26.55 -29.37
N PHE A 591 -1.88 27.07 -28.95
CA PHE A 591 -2.25 27.11 -27.54
C PHE A 591 -2.32 25.73 -26.90
N HIS A 592 -2.98 24.77 -27.57
CA HIS A 592 -3.11 23.41 -27.05
C HIS A 592 -1.76 22.71 -26.92
N GLU A 593 -0.87 22.87 -27.91
CA GLU A 593 0.50 22.36 -27.86
C GLU A 593 1.33 22.99 -26.75
N ALA A 594 1.26 24.32 -26.57
CA ALA A 594 1.98 25.03 -25.52
C ALA A 594 1.50 24.62 -24.12
N LYS A 595 0.18 24.43 -23.95
CA LYS A 595 -0.42 23.91 -22.71
C LYS A 595 0.07 22.50 -22.39
N ALA A 596 0.13 21.62 -23.40
CA ALA A 596 0.61 20.24 -23.22
C ALA A 596 2.11 20.19 -22.87
N ARG A 597 2.93 21.10 -23.41
CA ARG A 597 4.37 21.22 -23.05
C ARG A 597 4.57 21.69 -21.62
N ALA A 598 3.76 22.61 -21.12
CA ALA A 598 3.88 23.13 -19.76
C ALA A 598 3.42 22.13 -18.67
N ALA A 599 2.65 21.11 -19.06
CA ALA A 599 2.17 20.06 -18.16
C ALA A 599 3.12 18.84 -18.06
N ARG A 600 4.12 18.76 -18.94
CA ARG A 600 5.21 17.77 -18.91
C ARG A 600 6.41 18.36 -18.18
#